data_AF-A0A497PDL9-F1
#
_entry.id   AF-A0A497PDL9-F1
#
_cell.length_a   1.000
_cell.length_b   1.000
_cell.length_c   1.000
_cell.angle_alpha   90.00
_cell.angle_beta   90.00
_cell.angle_gamma   90.00
#
_symmetry.space_group_name_H-M   'P 1'
#
loop_
_entity.id
_entity.type
_entity.pdbx_description
1 polymer ?
#
loop_
_entity_poly.entity_id
_entity_poly.type
_entity_poly.pdbx_seq_one_letter_code
_entity_poly.pdbx_strand_id
1 'polypeptide(L)'
;MSQDRNLSLLNKHRIVYRRGTINDKPDQVYDWGDVYLNGTHECYELFRTKAKITTYKSLKWHLLVIWYLNPQLDQDKFEFIAEHIVNKDNGFVTFSVSEQLFKNIIYDVSMFDLEQPPRNKLRKVIFKDNCKLSVTEKLSIVGQIIGRSKGVTPDDIYDAMLSINETQEKITISELAKYHNCSTRTIHRSMTQELKKEKELLNSQL
;
A
#
# COMPACT_ATOMS: atom_id res chain seq x y z
N MET A 1 -18.34 12.97 -1.67
CA MET A 1 -17.83 12.44 -2.96
C MET A 1 -16.39 12.04 -2.74
N SER A 2 -16.09 10.74 -2.74
CA SER A 2 -14.71 10.26 -2.69
C SER A 2 -14.02 10.72 -3.98
N GLN A 3 -13.16 11.72 -3.90
CA GLN A 3 -12.35 12.14 -5.05
C GLN A 3 -11.36 11.03 -5.40
N ASP A 4 -11.42 10.55 -6.63
CA ASP A 4 -10.43 9.65 -7.21
C ASP A 4 -9.05 10.32 -7.25
N ARG A 5 -7.99 9.52 -7.12
CA ARG A 5 -6.62 10.03 -7.15
C ARG A 5 -6.29 10.63 -8.51
N ASN A 6 -5.81 11.87 -8.51
CA ASN A 6 -5.37 12.53 -9.72
C ASN A 6 -3.96 12.07 -10.14
N LEU A 7 -3.90 10.95 -10.87
CA LEU A 7 -2.66 10.40 -11.42
C LEU A 7 -2.16 11.13 -12.68
N SER A 8 -2.91 12.10 -13.21
CA SER A 8 -2.59 12.74 -14.49
C SER A 8 -1.20 13.38 -14.50
N LEU A 9 -0.81 14.04 -13.40
CA LEU A 9 0.48 14.70 -13.27
C LEU A 9 1.64 13.68 -13.28
N LEU A 10 1.51 12.59 -12.52
CA LEU A 10 2.52 11.52 -12.47
C LEU A 10 2.67 10.88 -13.86
N ASN A 11 1.55 10.60 -14.54
CA ASN A 11 1.56 9.99 -15.87
C ASN A 11 2.16 10.92 -16.93
N LYS A 12 1.80 12.22 -16.90
CA LYS A 12 2.32 13.23 -17.82
C LYS A 12 3.84 13.37 -17.73
N HIS A 13 4.39 13.30 -16.51
CA HIS A 13 5.82 13.39 -16.26
C HIS A 13 6.54 12.02 -16.28
N ARG A 14 5.82 10.94 -16.64
CA ARG A 14 6.35 9.57 -16.71
C ARG A 14 7.00 9.10 -15.39
N ILE A 15 6.40 9.49 -14.27
CA ILE A 15 6.88 9.08 -12.94
C ILE A 15 6.58 7.59 -12.74
N VAL A 16 7.62 6.83 -12.39
CA VAL A 16 7.51 5.41 -12.05
C VAL A 16 7.07 5.29 -10.60
N TYR A 17 5.82 4.90 -10.37
CA TYR A 17 5.27 4.65 -9.03
C TYR A 17 4.90 3.18 -8.80
N ARG A 18 5.16 2.31 -9.79
CA ARG A 18 5.00 0.86 -9.69
C ARG A 18 6.19 0.16 -10.35
N ARG A 19 6.70 -0.89 -9.71
CA ARG A 19 7.78 -1.74 -10.19
C ARG A 19 7.61 -3.14 -9.62
N GLY A 20 7.62 -4.15 -10.50
CA GLY A 20 7.66 -5.55 -10.10
C GLY A 20 8.99 -5.94 -9.45
N THR A 21 9.15 -7.22 -9.15
CA THR A 21 10.42 -7.78 -8.71
C THR A 21 11.48 -7.67 -9.82
N ILE A 22 12.75 -7.55 -9.43
CA ILE A 22 13.87 -7.45 -10.39
C ILE A 22 14.77 -8.68 -10.26
N ASN A 23 15.18 -9.00 -9.04
CA ASN A 23 16.12 -10.09 -8.75
C ASN A 23 15.40 -11.32 -8.20
N ASP A 24 14.36 -11.11 -7.40
CA ASP A 24 13.58 -12.21 -6.83
C ASP A 24 12.77 -12.93 -7.90
N LYS A 25 12.96 -14.26 -8.00
CA LYS A 25 12.21 -15.12 -8.91
C LYS A 25 11.03 -15.76 -8.19
N PRO A 26 9.84 -15.84 -8.82
CA PRO A 26 8.72 -16.52 -8.22
C PRO A 26 8.95 -18.03 -8.16
N ASP A 27 8.47 -18.66 -7.09
CA ASP A 27 8.46 -20.11 -6.93
C ASP A 27 7.38 -20.77 -7.82
N GLN A 28 6.27 -20.07 -8.02
CA GLN A 28 5.16 -20.52 -8.86
C GLN A 28 4.61 -19.36 -9.68
N VAL A 29 4.35 -19.63 -10.97
CA VAL A 29 3.82 -18.66 -11.92
C VAL A 29 2.47 -19.16 -12.41
N TYR A 30 1.47 -18.29 -12.33
CA TYR A 30 0.12 -18.55 -12.80
C TYR A 30 -0.30 -17.47 -13.81
N ASP A 31 -1.38 -17.75 -14.55
CA ASP A 31 -1.98 -16.76 -15.47
C ASP A 31 -2.42 -15.49 -14.73
N TRP A 32 -2.86 -15.64 -13.48
CA TRP A 32 -3.34 -14.53 -12.67
C TRP A 32 -2.23 -13.76 -11.93
N GLY A 33 -1.04 -14.35 -11.74
CA GLY A 33 -0.01 -13.74 -10.91
C GLY A 33 1.10 -14.71 -10.49
N ASP A 34 1.95 -14.21 -9.60
CA ASP A 34 3.19 -14.86 -9.21
C ASP A 34 3.21 -15.09 -7.68
N VAL A 35 3.78 -16.23 -7.27
CA VAL A 35 3.85 -16.65 -5.87
C VAL A 35 5.30 -16.81 -5.44
N TYR A 36 5.60 -16.23 -4.28
CA TYR A 36 6.88 -16.26 -3.59
C TYR A 36 6.64 -16.89 -2.21
N LEU A 37 6.96 -18.16 -2.03
CA LEU A 37 6.66 -18.93 -0.81
C LEU A 37 7.34 -18.32 0.43
N ASN A 38 8.57 -17.84 0.25
CA ASN A 38 9.33 -17.10 1.25
C ASN A 38 9.05 -15.59 1.25
N GLY A 39 8.29 -15.12 0.25
CA GLY A 39 7.96 -13.73 0.03
C GLY A 39 9.08 -12.92 -0.63
N THR A 40 8.74 -11.71 -1.09
CA THR A 40 9.66 -10.73 -1.69
C THR A 40 9.39 -9.34 -1.14
N HIS A 41 10.43 -8.52 -1.01
CA HIS A 41 10.33 -7.10 -0.66
C HIS A 41 10.49 -6.18 -1.88
N GLU A 42 10.82 -6.72 -3.06
CA GLU A 42 11.22 -5.90 -4.22
C GLU A 42 10.05 -5.26 -4.99
N CYS A 43 8.82 -5.72 -4.73
CA CYS A 43 7.63 -5.28 -5.48
C CYS A 43 6.97 -4.03 -4.88
N TYR A 44 7.13 -2.91 -5.57
CA TYR A 44 6.51 -1.63 -5.23
C TYR A 44 5.28 -1.39 -6.10
N GLU A 45 4.10 -1.30 -5.49
CA GLU A 45 2.84 -1.06 -6.21
C GLU A 45 2.09 0.11 -5.56
N LEU A 46 2.63 1.34 -5.68
CA LEU A 46 1.97 2.51 -5.11
C LEU A 46 0.63 2.75 -5.81
N PHE A 47 -0.34 3.26 -5.03
CA PHE A 47 -1.66 3.68 -5.51
C PHE A 47 -2.49 2.60 -6.21
N ARG A 48 -2.14 1.31 -6.02
CA ARG A 48 -2.88 0.19 -6.58
C ARG A 48 -4.28 0.06 -5.99
N THR A 49 -4.38 0.24 -4.68
CA THR A 49 -5.65 0.15 -3.94
C THR A 49 -6.42 1.46 -4.02
N LYS A 50 -7.70 1.49 -3.64
CA LYS A 50 -8.48 2.75 -3.50
C LYS A 50 -8.25 3.48 -2.17
N ALA A 51 -7.61 2.82 -1.20
CA ALA A 51 -7.35 3.37 0.12
C ALA A 51 -6.40 4.58 0.08
N LYS A 52 -6.84 5.72 0.62
CA LYS A 52 -6.03 6.95 0.68
C LYS A 52 -4.96 6.86 1.77
N ILE A 53 -3.92 7.66 1.66
CA ILE A 53 -2.86 7.77 2.67
C ILE A 53 -3.42 8.51 3.88
N THR A 54 -3.41 7.83 5.03
CA THR A 54 -4.03 8.25 6.30
C THR A 54 -3.03 8.78 7.32
N THR A 55 -1.73 8.51 7.14
CA THR A 55 -0.68 8.86 8.11
C THR A 55 0.55 9.50 7.46
N TYR A 56 1.26 10.34 8.20
CA TYR A 56 2.54 10.93 7.77
C TYR A 56 3.63 9.89 7.51
N LYS A 57 3.66 8.80 8.32
CA LYS A 57 4.60 7.69 8.12
C LYS A 57 4.39 7.02 6.76
N SER A 58 3.12 6.75 6.41
CA SER A 58 2.77 6.20 5.11
C SER A 58 3.10 7.18 3.98
N LEU A 59 2.79 8.47 4.14
CA LEU A 59 3.14 9.50 3.15
C LEU A 59 4.66 9.56 2.88
N LYS A 60 5.48 9.63 3.93
CA LYS A 60 6.94 9.65 3.82
C LYS A 60 7.46 8.43 3.06
N TRP A 61 6.91 7.24 3.34
CA TRP A 61 7.27 6.02 2.61
C TRP A 61 6.89 6.08 1.13
N HIS A 62 5.70 6.57 0.79
CA HIS A 62 5.28 6.72 -0.61
C HIS A 62 6.21 7.66 -1.38
N LEU A 63 6.56 8.80 -0.79
CA LEU A 63 7.48 9.76 -1.39
C LEU A 63 8.90 9.17 -1.54
N LEU A 64 9.39 8.44 -0.54
CA LEU A 64 10.67 7.74 -0.62
C LEU A 64 10.71 6.70 -1.73
N VAL A 65 9.63 5.93 -1.92
CA VAL A 65 9.54 4.97 -3.04
C VAL A 65 9.53 5.71 -4.38
N ILE A 66 8.82 6.83 -4.52
CA ILE A 66 8.85 7.63 -5.75
C ILE A 66 10.27 8.12 -6.04
N TRP A 67 10.96 8.68 -5.03
CA TRP A 67 12.33 9.14 -5.14
C TRP A 67 13.27 8.02 -5.62
N TYR A 68 13.21 6.86 -4.95
CA TYR A 68 14.04 5.70 -5.27
C TYR A 68 13.76 5.08 -6.66
N LEU A 69 12.49 5.00 -7.07
CA LEU A 69 12.13 4.42 -8.37
C LEU A 69 12.47 5.32 -9.56
N ASN A 70 12.80 6.59 -9.31
CA ASN A 70 13.05 7.59 -10.34
C ASN A 70 14.40 8.30 -10.11
N PRO A 71 15.54 7.60 -10.28
CA PRO A 71 16.88 8.19 -10.07
C PRO A 71 17.20 9.38 -11.00
N GLN A 72 16.39 9.60 -12.04
CA GLN A 72 16.47 10.74 -12.94
C GLN A 72 15.81 12.03 -12.40
N LEU A 73 15.10 11.97 -11.27
CA LEU A 73 14.50 13.15 -10.66
C LEU A 73 15.57 14.00 -9.98
N ASP A 74 15.53 15.30 -10.25
CA ASP A 74 16.20 16.29 -9.42
C ASP A 74 15.30 16.69 -8.24
N GLN A 75 15.87 17.40 -7.29
CA GLN A 75 15.19 17.84 -6.07
C GLN A 75 13.94 18.67 -6.38
N ASP A 76 14.04 19.62 -7.32
CA ASP A 76 12.94 20.53 -7.67
C ASP A 76 11.76 19.78 -8.30
N LYS A 77 12.01 18.85 -9.22
CA LYS A 77 10.94 18.01 -9.78
C LYS A 77 10.34 17.10 -8.73
N PHE A 78 11.16 16.52 -7.85
CA PHE A 78 10.63 15.68 -6.79
C PHE A 78 9.73 16.47 -5.83
N GLU A 79 10.14 17.66 -5.42
CA GLU A 79 9.33 18.55 -4.60
C GLU A 79 8.01 18.89 -5.31
N PHE A 80 8.05 19.22 -6.61
CA PHE A 80 6.86 19.45 -7.42
C PHE A 80 5.90 18.24 -7.49
N ILE A 81 6.42 17.01 -7.65
CA ILE A 81 5.61 15.79 -7.59
C ILE A 81 5.03 15.59 -6.18
N ALA A 82 5.83 15.84 -5.15
CA ALA A 82 5.42 15.65 -3.77
C ALA A 82 4.34 16.66 -3.35
N GLU A 83 4.43 17.93 -3.76
CA GLU A 83 3.40 18.95 -3.57
C GLU A 83 2.05 18.48 -4.14
N HIS A 84 2.07 17.90 -5.34
CA HIS A 84 0.86 17.34 -5.96
C HIS A 84 0.27 16.19 -5.13
N ILE A 85 1.11 15.33 -4.54
CA ILE A 85 0.65 14.20 -3.73
C ILE A 85 0.12 14.65 -2.36
N VAL A 86 0.74 15.63 -1.72
CA VAL A 86 0.29 16.11 -0.39
C VAL A 86 -0.93 17.02 -0.48
N ASN A 87 -1.23 17.57 -1.65
CA ASN A 87 -2.46 18.32 -1.86
C ASN A 87 -3.67 17.38 -1.73
N LYS A 88 -4.47 17.64 -0.69
CA LYS A 88 -5.65 16.84 -0.34
C LYS A 88 -6.67 16.76 -1.49
N ASP A 89 -6.80 17.81 -2.29
CA ASP A 89 -7.76 17.87 -3.41
C ASP A 89 -7.39 16.93 -4.57
N ASN A 90 -6.14 16.45 -4.60
CA ASN A 90 -5.69 15.44 -5.57
C ASN A 90 -6.00 14.00 -5.13
N GLY A 91 -6.59 13.81 -3.96
CA GLY A 91 -7.16 12.53 -3.52
C GLY A 91 -6.17 11.49 -3.02
N PHE A 92 -4.87 11.81 -2.90
CA PHE A 92 -3.85 10.87 -2.40
C PHE A 92 -3.87 10.72 -0.87
N VAL A 93 -3.98 11.83 -0.15
CA VAL A 93 -3.96 11.90 1.32
C VAL A 93 -5.34 12.26 1.88
N THR A 94 -5.60 11.93 3.14
CA THR A 94 -6.86 12.29 3.83
C THR A 94 -6.74 13.52 4.74
N PHE A 95 -5.51 13.96 5.01
CA PHE A 95 -5.16 15.03 5.93
C PHE A 95 -4.49 16.20 5.21
N SER A 96 -4.56 17.39 5.80
CA SER A 96 -3.82 18.55 5.30
C SER A 96 -2.39 18.54 5.85
N VAL A 97 -1.41 18.86 5.02
CA VAL A 97 0.01 18.94 5.40
C VAL A 97 0.41 20.39 5.53
N SER A 98 0.96 20.79 6.67
CA SER A 98 1.51 22.15 6.83
C SER A 98 2.81 22.30 6.04
N GLU A 99 3.11 23.51 5.59
CA GLU A 99 4.33 23.79 4.82
C GLU A 99 5.60 23.35 5.57
N GLN A 100 5.68 23.59 6.88
CA GLN A 100 6.81 23.15 7.69
C GLN A 100 6.95 21.63 7.73
N LEU A 101 5.83 20.90 7.87
CA LEU A 101 5.84 19.45 7.88
C LEU A 101 6.23 18.90 6.51
N PHE A 102 5.73 19.52 5.44
CA PHE A 102 6.11 19.16 4.08
C PHE A 102 7.62 19.30 3.87
N LYS A 103 8.20 20.46 4.20
CA LYS A 103 9.66 20.69 4.11
C LYS A 103 10.46 19.66 4.90
N ASN A 104 10.02 19.31 6.12
CA ASN A 104 10.67 18.28 6.92
C ASN A 104 10.63 16.89 6.24
N ILE A 105 9.48 16.51 5.65
CA ILE A 105 9.34 15.24 4.93
C ILE A 105 10.23 15.22 3.68
N ILE A 106 10.28 16.30 2.91
CA ILE A 106 11.13 16.42 1.72
C ILE A 106 12.60 16.30 2.10
N TYR A 107 13.04 17.05 3.11
CA TYR A 107 14.41 16.98 3.62
C TYR A 107 14.77 15.54 4.03
N ASP A 108 13.92 14.93 4.86
CA ASP A 108 14.12 13.57 5.33
C ASP A 108 14.23 12.55 4.19
N VAL A 109 13.41 12.67 3.14
CA VAL A 109 13.43 11.77 1.98
C VAL A 109 14.65 12.01 1.10
N SER A 110 15.02 13.28 0.88
CA SER A 110 16.18 13.63 0.05
C SER A 110 17.52 13.18 0.66
N MET A 111 17.57 13.02 1.99
CA MET A 111 18.74 12.53 2.73
C MET A 111 18.85 11.00 2.78
N PHE A 112 17.89 10.25 2.23
CA PHE A 112 17.99 8.79 2.20
C PHE A 112 19.08 8.33 1.23
N ASP A 113 19.88 7.38 1.68
CA ASP A 113 20.80 6.63 0.82
C ASP A 113 20.01 5.73 -0.14
N LEU A 114 20.08 6.06 -1.44
CA LEU A 114 19.40 5.35 -2.51
C LEU A 114 20.13 4.09 -2.98
N GLU A 115 21.33 3.79 -2.47
CA GLU A 115 21.98 2.50 -2.71
C GLU A 115 21.19 1.36 -2.07
N GLN A 116 20.45 1.66 -1.00
CA GLN A 116 19.59 0.71 -0.32
C GLN A 116 18.10 0.92 -0.72
N PRO A 117 17.39 -0.13 -1.14
CA PRO A 117 15.97 -0.02 -1.45
C PRO A 117 15.14 0.36 -0.22
N PRO A 118 14.09 1.19 -0.36
CA PRO A 118 13.17 1.50 0.72
C PRO A 118 12.57 0.23 1.33
N ARG A 119 12.54 0.13 2.66
CA ARG A 119 11.95 -1.05 3.32
C ARG A 119 10.50 -1.21 2.89
N ASN A 120 10.16 -2.35 2.31
CA ASN A 120 8.81 -2.66 1.84
C ASN A 120 8.21 -3.82 2.66
N LYS A 121 6.90 -4.01 2.60
CA LYS A 121 6.27 -5.18 3.22
C LYS A 121 6.64 -6.46 2.45
N LEU A 122 6.74 -7.58 3.17
CA LEU A 122 6.95 -8.88 2.55
C LEU A 122 5.70 -9.31 1.79
N ARG A 123 5.81 -9.58 0.50
CA ARG A 123 4.70 -10.03 -0.35
C ARG A 123 4.91 -11.46 -0.79
N LYS A 124 3.92 -12.32 -0.54
CA LYS A 124 3.93 -13.71 -1.03
C LYS A 124 3.19 -13.91 -2.34
N VAL A 125 2.27 -13.02 -2.67
CA VAL A 125 1.43 -13.10 -3.86
C VAL A 125 1.45 -11.74 -4.55
N ILE A 126 1.75 -11.72 -5.84
CA ILE A 126 1.72 -10.53 -6.69
C ILE A 126 0.81 -10.80 -7.87
N PHE A 127 -0.36 -10.16 -7.87
CA PHE A 127 -1.31 -10.27 -8.99
C PHE A 127 -0.84 -9.46 -10.18
N LYS A 128 -0.96 -10.01 -11.40
CA LYS A 128 -0.74 -9.27 -12.64
C LYS A 128 -1.81 -8.18 -12.83
N ASP A 129 -1.46 -7.07 -13.45
CA ASP A 129 -2.39 -5.95 -13.69
C ASP A 129 -3.59 -6.36 -14.56
N ASN A 130 -3.37 -7.27 -15.52
CA ASN A 130 -4.39 -7.76 -16.45
C ASN A 130 -5.13 -9.02 -15.96
N CYS A 131 -4.94 -9.45 -14.71
CA CYS A 131 -5.71 -10.57 -14.19
C CYS A 131 -7.18 -10.16 -14.05
N LYS A 132 -8.09 -10.96 -14.63
CA LYS A 132 -9.54 -10.70 -14.60
C LYS A 132 -10.20 -11.14 -13.29
N LEU A 133 -9.41 -11.33 -12.24
CA LEU A 133 -9.91 -11.72 -10.93
C LEU A 133 -10.60 -10.53 -10.26
N SER A 134 -11.79 -10.77 -9.75
CA SER A 134 -12.46 -9.90 -8.78
C SER A 134 -11.64 -9.77 -7.51
N VAL A 135 -11.92 -8.74 -6.72
CA VAL A 135 -11.29 -8.57 -5.40
C VAL A 135 -11.50 -9.83 -4.57
N THR A 136 -12.74 -10.34 -4.45
CA THR A 136 -13.05 -11.55 -3.68
C THR A 136 -12.24 -12.78 -4.11
N GLU A 137 -12.02 -12.99 -5.41
CA GLU A 137 -11.19 -14.10 -5.91
C GLU A 137 -9.72 -13.93 -5.54
N LYS A 138 -9.16 -12.72 -5.71
CA LYS A 138 -7.78 -12.42 -5.26
C LYS A 138 -7.61 -12.72 -3.79
N LEU A 139 -8.59 -12.33 -2.97
CA LEU A 139 -8.57 -12.58 -1.53
C LEU A 139 -8.63 -14.07 -1.19
N SER A 140 -9.45 -14.85 -1.90
CA SER A 140 -9.50 -16.31 -1.74
C SER A 140 -8.15 -16.97 -2.02
N ILE A 141 -7.49 -16.57 -3.12
CA ILE A 141 -6.16 -17.07 -3.51
C ILE A 141 -5.11 -16.75 -2.44
N VAL A 142 -5.07 -15.50 -1.96
CA VAL A 142 -4.14 -15.09 -0.89
C VAL A 142 -4.33 -15.96 0.35
N GLY A 143 -5.57 -16.20 0.77
CA GLY A 143 -5.89 -17.03 1.94
C GLY A 143 -5.47 -18.50 1.80
N GLN A 144 -5.56 -19.06 0.59
CA GLN A 144 -5.11 -20.42 0.31
C GLN A 144 -3.58 -20.56 0.34
N ILE A 145 -2.86 -19.59 -0.24
CA ILE A 145 -1.40 -19.63 -0.40
C ILE A 145 -0.67 -19.33 0.92
N ILE A 146 -1.09 -18.30 1.65
CA ILE A 146 -0.43 -17.90 2.90
C ILE A 146 -0.61 -19.01 3.96
N GLY A 147 -1.70 -19.78 3.87
CA GLY A 147 -1.97 -20.93 4.72
C GLY A 147 -2.39 -20.53 6.13
N ARG A 148 -3.18 -21.40 6.77
CA ARG A 148 -3.70 -21.24 8.16
C ARG A 148 -2.65 -21.49 9.25
N SER A 149 -1.37 -21.65 8.90
CA SER A 149 -0.36 -22.28 9.75
C SER A 149 0.46 -21.31 10.62
N LYS A 150 0.34 -20.00 10.40
CA LYS A 150 0.83 -18.96 11.33
C LYS A 150 -0.34 -18.12 11.82
N GLY A 151 -0.33 -17.74 13.10
CA GLY A 151 -1.36 -16.87 13.64
C GLY A 151 -1.43 -15.56 12.85
N VAL A 152 -2.64 -15.05 12.64
CA VAL A 152 -2.90 -13.78 11.95
C VAL A 152 -1.98 -12.70 12.53
N THR A 153 -1.17 -12.07 11.69
CA THR A 153 -0.24 -11.00 12.10
C THR A 153 -0.90 -9.62 11.95
N PRO A 154 -0.33 -8.56 12.56
CA PRO A 154 -0.78 -7.19 12.31
C PRO A 154 -0.75 -6.80 10.82
N ASP A 155 0.26 -7.26 10.08
CA ASP A 155 0.40 -6.97 8.65
C ASP A 155 -0.70 -7.65 7.82
N ASP A 156 -1.05 -8.91 8.16
CA ASP A 156 -2.15 -9.62 7.52
C ASP A 156 -3.49 -8.88 7.72
N ILE A 157 -3.71 -8.34 8.93
CA ILE A 157 -4.90 -7.56 9.25
C ILE A 157 -4.93 -6.27 8.43
N TYR A 158 -3.81 -5.55 8.32
CA TYR A 158 -3.75 -4.31 7.55
C TYR A 158 -4.07 -4.56 6.08
N ASP A 159 -3.52 -5.63 5.49
CA ASP A 159 -3.79 -5.99 4.10
C ASP A 159 -5.27 -6.36 3.87
N ALA A 160 -5.89 -7.03 4.83
CA ALA A 160 -7.33 -7.29 4.80
C ALA A 160 -8.15 -5.99 4.87
N MET A 161 -7.76 -5.04 5.72
CA MET A 161 -8.41 -3.72 5.82
C MET A 161 -8.37 -2.95 4.51
N LEU A 162 -7.21 -2.93 3.85
CA LEU A 162 -7.06 -2.26 2.54
C LEU A 162 -7.94 -2.93 1.47
N SER A 163 -7.99 -4.25 1.48
CA SER A 163 -8.77 -5.01 0.50
C SER A 163 -10.28 -4.83 0.68
N ILE A 164 -10.79 -4.80 1.92
CA ILE A 164 -12.19 -4.48 2.22
C ILE A 164 -12.48 -3.01 1.88
N ASN A 165 -11.52 -2.10 2.10
CA ASN A 165 -11.70 -0.70 1.72
C ASN A 165 -11.83 -0.53 0.18
N GLU A 166 -11.16 -1.37 -0.61
CA GLU A 166 -11.30 -1.37 -2.08
C GLU A 166 -12.72 -1.70 -2.55
N THR A 167 -13.43 -2.57 -1.84
CA THR A 167 -14.83 -2.92 -2.13
C THR A 167 -15.82 -1.84 -1.68
N GLN A 168 -15.33 -0.75 -1.05
CA GLN A 168 -16.13 0.31 -0.44
C GLN A 168 -17.06 -0.21 0.67
N GLU A 169 -16.67 -1.31 1.32
CA GLU A 169 -17.39 -1.91 2.43
C GLU A 169 -16.81 -1.44 3.77
N LYS A 170 -17.68 -1.38 4.78
CA LYS A 170 -17.28 -0.95 6.12
C LYS A 170 -16.49 -2.05 6.81
N ILE A 171 -15.22 -1.79 7.07
CA ILE A 171 -14.30 -2.70 7.74
C ILE A 171 -14.81 -3.00 9.17
N THR A 172 -15.26 -4.24 9.38
CA THR A 172 -15.66 -4.76 10.70
C THR A 172 -14.74 -5.87 11.21
N ILE A 173 -14.69 -6.09 12.52
CA ILE A 173 -13.94 -7.22 13.10
C ILE A 173 -14.49 -8.56 12.61
N SER A 174 -15.80 -8.68 12.46
CA SER A 174 -16.45 -9.88 11.95
C SER A 174 -16.05 -10.19 10.52
N GLU A 175 -15.89 -9.17 9.70
CA GLU A 175 -15.47 -9.30 8.30
C GLU A 175 -13.99 -9.64 8.17
N LEU A 176 -13.11 -9.02 8.98
CA LEU A 176 -11.71 -9.42 9.09
C LEU A 176 -11.57 -10.87 9.59
N ALA A 177 -12.43 -11.30 10.53
CA ALA A 177 -12.43 -12.67 11.02
C ALA A 177 -12.86 -13.67 9.95
N LYS A 178 -13.89 -13.33 9.16
CA LYS A 178 -14.30 -14.12 7.97
C LYS A 178 -13.18 -14.17 6.94
N TYR A 179 -12.53 -13.04 6.68
CA TYR A 179 -11.42 -12.90 5.73
C TYR A 179 -10.27 -13.85 6.04
N HIS A 180 -9.84 -13.90 7.29
CA HIS A 180 -8.77 -14.81 7.73
C HIS A 180 -9.27 -16.22 8.10
N ASN A 181 -10.57 -16.50 7.92
CA ASN A 181 -11.23 -17.72 8.36
C ASN A 181 -10.85 -18.11 9.81
N CYS A 182 -10.95 -17.15 10.72
CA CYS A 182 -10.59 -17.31 12.13
C CYS A 182 -11.67 -16.71 13.06
N SER A 183 -11.50 -16.90 14.38
CA SER A 183 -12.39 -16.27 15.36
C SER A 183 -12.16 -14.76 15.46
N THR A 184 -13.17 -13.99 15.87
CA THR A 184 -13.03 -12.56 16.19
C THR A 184 -12.01 -12.32 17.31
N ARG A 185 -11.89 -13.26 18.27
CA ARG A 185 -10.88 -13.25 19.33
C ARG A 185 -9.46 -13.27 18.76
N THR A 186 -9.21 -14.06 17.71
CA THR A 186 -7.91 -14.11 17.03
C THR A 186 -7.56 -12.75 16.42
N ILE A 187 -8.53 -12.10 15.76
CA ILE A 187 -8.35 -10.75 15.22
C ILE A 187 -8.04 -9.74 16.32
N HIS A 188 -8.82 -9.74 17.41
CA HIS A 188 -8.59 -8.82 18.53
C HIS A 188 -7.20 -8.94 19.16
N ARG A 189 -6.63 -10.15 19.21
CA ARG A 189 -5.28 -10.39 19.74
C ARG A 189 -4.18 -9.75 18.90
N SER A 190 -4.36 -9.72 17.57
CA SER A 190 -3.38 -9.17 16.64
C SER A 190 -3.67 -7.71 16.25
N MET A 191 -4.82 -7.19 16.67
CA MET A 191 -5.25 -5.81 16.41
C MET A 191 -4.56 -4.82 17.37
N THR A 192 -3.44 -4.24 16.93
CA THR A 192 -2.73 -3.18 17.64
C THR A 192 -3.58 -1.90 17.75
N GLN A 193 -3.21 -0.99 18.66
CA GLN A 193 -3.91 0.30 18.77
C GLN A 193 -3.80 1.14 17.50
N GLU A 194 -2.67 1.04 16.79
CA GLU A 194 -2.47 1.71 15.50
C GLU A 194 -3.47 1.17 14.46
N LEU A 195 -3.64 -0.15 14.35
CA LEU A 195 -4.61 -0.75 13.43
C LEU A 195 -6.06 -0.40 13.76
N LYS A 196 -6.41 -0.24 15.05
CA LYS A 196 -7.76 0.21 15.44
C LYS A 196 -8.04 1.63 14.93
N LYS A 197 -7.09 2.54 15.11
CA LYS A 197 -7.18 3.92 14.60
C LYS A 197 -7.24 3.93 13.07
N GLU A 198 -6.38 3.14 12.43
CA GLU A 198 -6.35 3.02 10.97
C GLU A 198 -7.69 2.52 10.42
N LYS A 199 -8.30 1.51 11.04
CA LYS A 199 -9.64 1.03 10.70
C LYS A 199 -10.70 2.13 10.77
N GLU A 200 -10.65 2.96 11.81
CA GLU A 200 -11.58 4.08 11.98
C GLU A 200 -11.37 5.14 10.89
N LEU A 201 -10.11 5.48 10.60
CA LEU A 201 -9.75 6.41 9.53
C LEU A 201 -10.22 5.89 8.17
N LEU A 202 -9.89 4.65 7.80
CA LEU A 202 -10.30 4.07 6.52
C LEU A 202 -11.82 4.03 6.35
N ASN A 203 -12.56 3.66 7.40
CA ASN A 203 -14.02 3.67 7.39
C ASN A 203 -14.62 5.09 7.28
N SER A 204 -13.94 6.11 7.80
CA SER A 204 -14.38 7.51 7.68
C SER A 204 -14.27 8.07 6.25
N GLN A 205 -13.53 7.38 5.38
CA GLN A 205 -13.30 7.78 3.98
C GLN A 205 -14.25 7.14 2.97
N LEU A 206 -15.11 6.20 3.42
CA LEU A 206 -16.20 5.62 2.61
C LEU A 206 -17.30 6.65 2.39
#